data_AF-A0A3C0J0N7-F1
#
_entry.id   AF-A0A3C0J0N7-F1
#
_cell.length_a   1.000
_cell.length_b   1.000
_cell.length_c   1.000
_cell.angle_alpha   90.00
_cell.angle_beta   90.00
_cell.angle_gamma   90.00
#
_symmetry.space_group_name_H-M   'P 1'
#
loop_
_entity.id
_entity.type
_entity.pdbx_description
1 polymer ?
#
loop_
_entity_poly.entity_id
_entity_poly.type
_entity_poly.pdbx_seq_one_letter_code
_entity_poly.pdbx_strand_id
1 'polypeptide(L)'
;LAAVGVLASVVGSFTVRTGERAEQSLLLAALRRGVYVSAAIVIVASWILVRRILGPEHTGIFWSVMAGLVSGVVIGRVTEYYTSADYKPTQLVAHSSLTGPATVIISGMSTGMMSTAMPILVVGAAVMVSFYVSGGASNAIVGLYGIAMSAVGMLSTLGITLATDAYGPVADNAGGVAEMAGLPKKVRERTDALDSLGNTTAATGKGFAIGSAALTALALIAAYRDQIVLIAPGRDFLFSLMTPAVLVGVFVGGMLPFVFSALTMQAVGRAAEGIVNEVRRQFREIPGLMEGKAKPDYARCVDM
;
A
#
# COMPACT_ATOMS: atom_id res chain seq x y z
N LEU A 1 19.56 -9.08 3.36
CA LEU A 1 18.42 -8.63 4.18
C LEU A 1 17.09 -9.20 3.68
N ALA A 2 16.74 -9.05 2.39
CA ALA A 2 15.48 -9.58 1.84
C ALA A 2 15.23 -11.08 2.12
N ALA A 3 16.24 -11.95 1.94
CA ALA A 3 16.12 -13.39 2.26
C ALA A 3 15.75 -13.66 3.73
N VAL A 4 16.34 -12.91 4.66
CA VAL A 4 15.97 -12.97 6.08
C VAL A 4 14.54 -12.48 6.27
N GLY A 5 14.14 -11.43 5.58
CA GLY A 5 12.77 -10.91 5.59
C GLY A 5 11.72 -11.94 5.17
N VAL A 6 12.02 -12.77 4.16
CA VAL A 6 11.18 -13.89 3.75
C VAL A 6 11.05 -14.91 4.89
N LEU A 7 12.16 -15.35 5.47
CA LEU A 7 12.14 -16.30 6.60
C LEU A 7 11.41 -15.71 7.82
N ALA A 8 11.64 -14.44 8.13
CA ALA A 8 10.97 -13.72 9.20
C ALA A 8 9.45 -13.67 8.97
N SER A 9 9.01 -13.44 7.72
CA SER A 9 7.60 -13.44 7.35
C SER A 9 6.96 -14.82 7.51
N VAL A 10 7.68 -15.89 7.16
CA VAL A 10 7.24 -17.28 7.39
C VAL A 10 7.10 -17.56 8.88
N VAL A 11 8.06 -17.15 9.72
CA VAL A 11 7.96 -17.32 11.18
C VAL A 11 6.81 -16.47 11.75
N GLY A 12 6.65 -15.23 11.28
CA GLY A 12 5.60 -14.33 11.70
C GLY A 12 4.20 -14.84 11.39
N SER A 13 4.01 -15.52 10.25
CA SER A 13 2.69 -16.07 9.87
C SER A 13 2.18 -17.11 10.88
N PHE A 14 3.05 -17.94 11.46
CA PHE A 14 2.67 -18.90 12.51
C PHE A 14 2.16 -18.26 13.81
N THR A 15 2.42 -16.96 14.00
CA THR A 15 1.96 -16.21 15.18
C THR A 15 0.60 -15.54 14.95
N VAL A 16 0.12 -15.49 13.71
CA VAL A 16 -1.21 -15.00 13.36
C VAL A 16 -2.23 -16.07 13.75
N ARG A 17 -2.91 -15.85 14.88
CA ARG A 17 -3.97 -16.73 15.39
C ARG A 17 -5.14 -15.89 15.85
N THR A 18 -6.34 -16.25 15.41
CA THR A 18 -7.60 -15.62 15.79
C THR A 18 -8.51 -16.67 16.42
N GLY A 19 -9.31 -16.26 17.41
CA GLY A 19 -10.34 -17.11 17.99
C GLY A 19 -11.63 -17.08 17.17
N GLU A 20 -12.71 -17.66 17.68
CA GLU A 20 -14.01 -17.69 16.99
C GLU A 20 -14.73 -16.33 16.90
N ARG A 21 -14.22 -15.31 17.61
CA ARG A 21 -14.76 -13.95 17.60
C ARG A 21 -14.22 -13.19 16.39
N ALA A 22 -15.11 -12.86 15.46
CA ALA A 22 -14.81 -12.11 14.24
C ALA A 22 -14.96 -10.58 14.46
N GLU A 23 -14.40 -10.05 15.55
CA GLU A 23 -14.36 -8.60 15.78
C GLU A 23 -13.18 -7.99 15.00
N GLN A 24 -13.42 -6.93 14.22
CA GLN A 24 -12.43 -6.31 13.33
C GLN A 24 -11.13 -5.91 14.06
N SER A 25 -11.25 -5.34 15.25
CA SER A 25 -10.12 -4.92 16.09
C SER A 25 -9.23 -6.09 16.54
N LEU A 26 -9.83 -7.25 16.86
CA LEU A 26 -9.14 -8.49 17.23
C LEU A 26 -8.39 -9.10 16.04
N LEU A 27 -9.02 -9.09 14.86
CA LEU A 27 -8.41 -9.60 13.64
C LEU A 27 -7.23 -8.72 13.19
N LEU A 28 -7.39 -7.39 13.19
CA LEU A 28 -6.30 -6.43 12.94
C LEU A 28 -5.14 -6.64 13.93
N ALA A 29 -5.45 -6.86 15.21
CA ALA A 29 -4.43 -7.11 16.22
C ALA A 29 -3.64 -8.41 15.98
N ALA A 30 -4.30 -9.47 15.50
CA ALA A 30 -3.65 -10.72 15.16
C ALA A 30 -2.72 -10.58 13.95
N LEU A 31 -3.17 -9.93 12.88
CA LEU A 31 -2.34 -9.66 11.69
C LEU A 31 -1.11 -8.83 12.05
N ARG A 32 -1.32 -7.78 12.83
CA ARG A 32 -0.26 -6.90 13.32
C ARG A 32 0.77 -7.62 14.18
N ARG A 33 0.36 -8.61 14.99
CA ARG A 33 1.30 -9.43 15.76
C ARG A 33 2.28 -10.15 14.83
N GLY A 34 1.82 -10.71 13.72
CA GLY A 34 2.67 -11.34 12.71
C GLY A 34 3.67 -10.35 12.09
N VAL A 35 3.22 -9.14 11.77
CA VAL A 35 4.09 -8.07 11.25
C VAL A 35 5.15 -7.67 12.29
N TYR A 36 4.78 -7.50 13.55
CA TYR A 36 5.71 -7.11 14.62
C TYR A 36 6.73 -8.18 14.96
N VAL A 37 6.33 -9.46 14.94
CA VAL A 37 7.27 -10.58 15.11
C VAL A 37 8.26 -10.61 13.94
N SER A 38 7.77 -10.47 12.71
CA SER A 38 8.63 -10.43 11.51
C SER A 38 9.60 -9.24 11.57
N ALA A 39 9.11 -8.06 11.97
CA ALA A 39 9.91 -6.87 12.16
C ALA A 39 11.00 -7.08 13.22
N ALA A 40 10.68 -7.66 14.38
CA ALA A 40 11.64 -7.94 15.44
C ALA A 40 12.78 -8.86 14.96
N ILE A 41 12.46 -9.91 14.19
CA ILE A 41 13.46 -10.81 13.59
C ILE A 41 14.36 -10.03 12.62
N VAL A 42 13.76 -9.20 11.75
CA VAL A 42 14.53 -8.36 10.82
C VAL A 42 15.45 -7.39 11.56
N ILE A 43 15.02 -6.79 12.67
CA ILE A 43 15.84 -5.88 13.47
C ILE A 43 17.09 -6.59 13.99
N VAL A 44 16.92 -7.75 14.62
CA VAL A 44 18.05 -8.51 15.17
C VAL A 44 19.00 -8.97 14.06
N ALA A 45 18.44 -9.49 12.97
CA ALA A 45 19.25 -10.00 11.88
C ALA A 45 19.94 -8.87 11.09
N SER A 46 19.29 -7.72 10.89
CA SER A 46 19.91 -6.58 10.21
C SER A 46 21.09 -6.03 11.00
N TRP A 47 20.99 -5.98 12.34
CA TRP A 47 22.12 -5.63 13.21
C TRP A 47 23.31 -6.57 13.00
N ILE A 48 23.07 -7.89 13.04
CA ILE A 48 24.12 -8.90 12.87
C ILE A 48 24.74 -8.80 11.47
N LEU A 49 23.91 -8.71 10.42
CA LEU A 49 24.37 -8.64 9.04
C LEU A 49 25.21 -7.39 8.78
N VAL A 50 24.76 -6.21 9.24
CA VAL A 50 25.52 -4.96 9.05
C VAL A 50 26.86 -5.06 9.77
N ARG A 51 26.89 -5.49 11.02
CA ARG A 51 28.14 -5.51 11.80
C ARG A 51 29.14 -6.58 11.34
N ARG A 52 28.66 -7.71 10.81
CA ARG A 52 29.51 -8.84 10.39
C ARG A 52 29.93 -8.80 8.93
N ILE A 53 29.10 -8.28 8.04
CA ILE A 53 29.36 -8.25 6.60
C ILE A 53 29.95 -6.91 6.17
N LEU A 54 29.32 -5.80 6.56
CA LEU A 54 29.80 -4.47 6.19
C LEU A 54 30.93 -4.03 7.11
N GLY A 55 30.81 -4.28 8.42
CA GLY A 55 31.79 -3.92 9.43
C GLY A 55 31.23 -2.96 10.48
N PRO A 56 31.84 -2.86 11.67
CA PRO A 56 31.37 -1.98 12.76
C PRO A 56 31.27 -0.50 12.38
N GLU A 57 32.13 -0.02 11.49
CA GLU A 57 32.17 1.35 10.96
C GLU A 57 30.91 1.73 10.16
N HIS A 58 30.18 0.73 9.67
CA HIS A 58 28.99 0.90 8.84
C HIS A 58 27.67 0.78 9.62
N THR A 59 27.70 0.85 10.96
CA THR A 59 26.47 0.82 11.80
C THR A 59 25.43 1.88 11.44
N GLY A 60 25.82 2.96 10.76
CA GLY A 60 24.87 3.93 10.21
C GLY A 60 23.83 3.32 9.27
N ILE A 61 24.22 2.32 8.47
CA ILE A 61 23.32 1.62 7.54
C ILE A 61 22.25 0.82 8.27
N PHE A 62 22.57 0.26 9.44
CA PHE A 62 21.56 -0.39 10.30
C PHE A 62 20.48 0.61 10.71
N TRP A 63 20.86 1.82 11.11
CA TRP A 63 19.89 2.87 11.47
C TRP A 63 19.06 3.35 10.28
N SER A 64 19.61 3.35 9.06
CA SER A 64 18.82 3.60 7.85
C SER A 64 17.77 2.51 7.61
N VAL A 65 18.13 1.23 7.78
CA VAL A 65 17.17 0.10 7.70
C VAL A 65 16.07 0.24 8.75
N MET A 66 16.44 0.62 9.97
CA MET A 66 15.50 0.88 11.07
C MET A 66 14.54 2.03 10.74
N ALA A 67 15.04 3.14 10.19
CA ALA A 67 14.23 4.26 9.79
C ALA A 67 13.16 3.83 8.79
N GLY A 68 13.53 3.04 7.78
CA GLY A 68 12.59 2.53 6.78
C GLY A 68 11.54 1.58 7.37
N LEU A 69 11.95 0.66 8.23
CA LEU A 69 11.05 -0.27 8.92
C LEU A 69 10.03 0.47 9.78
N VAL A 70 10.49 1.44 10.58
CA VAL A 70 9.62 2.29 11.42
C VAL A 70 8.67 3.10 10.54
N SER A 71 9.16 3.71 9.46
CA SER A 71 8.32 4.46 8.53
C SER A 71 7.24 3.59 7.90
N GLY A 72 7.53 2.34 7.53
CA GLY A 72 6.51 1.39 7.06
C GLY A 72 5.42 1.16 8.10
N VAL A 73 5.80 0.90 9.35
CA VAL A 73 4.84 0.70 10.45
C VAL A 73 3.96 1.94 10.67
N VAL A 74 4.56 3.14 10.67
CA VAL A 74 3.83 4.40 10.86
C VAL A 74 2.88 4.64 9.69
N ILE A 75 3.33 4.49 8.45
CA ILE A 75 2.48 4.63 7.26
C ILE A 75 1.30 3.66 7.36
N GLY A 76 1.54 2.40 7.70
CA GLY A 76 0.47 1.44 7.85
C GLY A 76 -0.57 1.83 8.90
N ARG A 77 -0.15 2.43 10.03
CA ARG A 77 -1.10 2.90 11.06
C ARG A 77 -1.87 4.14 10.65
N VAL A 78 -1.22 5.06 9.95
CA VAL A 78 -1.92 6.23 9.40
C VAL A 78 -2.95 5.75 8.38
N THR A 79 -2.58 4.84 7.48
CA THR A 79 -3.51 4.29 6.49
C THR A 79 -4.68 3.57 7.16
N GLU A 80 -4.43 2.75 8.18
CA GLU A 80 -5.48 2.10 9.01
C GLU A 80 -6.43 3.14 9.60
N TYR A 81 -5.92 4.23 10.19
CA TYR A 81 -6.72 5.30 10.79
C TYR A 81 -7.65 6.01 9.79
N TYR A 82 -7.21 6.19 8.55
CA TYR A 82 -8.01 6.85 7.51
C TYR A 82 -8.95 5.91 6.75
N THR A 83 -8.85 4.59 6.95
CA THR A 83 -9.60 3.61 6.14
C THR A 83 -10.49 2.68 6.96
N SER A 84 -10.14 2.33 8.20
CA SER A 84 -10.99 1.48 9.04
C SER A 84 -12.24 2.21 9.52
N ALA A 85 -13.36 1.50 9.55
CA ALA A 85 -14.66 1.98 10.04
C ALA A 85 -14.69 2.24 11.56
N ASP A 86 -13.69 1.75 12.30
CA ASP A 86 -13.55 1.99 13.74
C ASP A 86 -13.12 3.44 14.07
N TYR A 87 -12.58 4.17 13.08
CA TYR A 87 -12.01 5.50 13.29
C TYR A 87 -12.86 6.63 12.69
N LYS A 88 -12.68 7.83 13.27
CA LYS A 88 -13.43 9.04 12.93
C LYS A 88 -13.43 9.40 11.45
N PRO A 89 -12.32 9.33 10.69
CA PRO A 89 -12.33 9.74 9.28
C PRO A 89 -13.35 8.97 8.44
N THR A 90 -13.35 7.63 8.53
CA THR A 90 -14.30 6.78 7.80
C THR A 90 -15.72 6.95 8.33
N GLN A 91 -15.90 7.11 9.65
CA GLN A 91 -17.22 7.38 10.25
C GLN A 91 -17.81 8.72 9.80
N LEU A 92 -16.98 9.75 9.57
CA LEU A 92 -17.42 11.05 9.03
C LEU A 92 -17.87 10.93 7.57
N VAL A 93 -17.18 10.13 6.76
CA VAL A 93 -17.62 9.83 5.39
C VAL A 93 -18.97 9.10 5.42
N ALA A 94 -19.12 8.09 6.27
CA ALA A 94 -20.39 7.39 6.45
C ALA A 94 -21.51 8.33 6.93
N HIS A 95 -21.25 9.17 7.93
CA HIS A 95 -22.23 10.14 8.45
C HIS A 95 -22.68 11.13 7.37
N SER A 96 -21.81 11.52 6.45
CA SER A 96 -22.16 12.42 5.34
C SER A 96 -23.15 11.81 4.34
N SER A 97 -23.46 10.51 4.43
CA SER A 97 -24.52 9.89 3.63
C SER A 97 -25.92 10.35 4.03
N LEU A 98 -26.10 10.87 5.25
CA LEU A 98 -27.38 11.42 5.72
C LEU A 98 -27.86 12.62 4.90
N THR A 99 -26.95 13.32 4.23
CA THR A 99 -27.23 14.49 3.39
C THR A 99 -27.15 14.20 1.88
N GLY A 100 -26.91 12.95 1.49
CA GLY A 100 -26.96 12.46 0.11
C GLY A 100 -25.61 12.12 -0.54
N PRO A 101 -25.61 11.63 -1.80
CA PRO A 101 -24.40 11.14 -2.46
C PRO A 101 -23.32 12.21 -2.69
N ALA A 102 -23.72 13.46 -2.96
CA ALA A 102 -22.77 14.55 -3.23
C ALA A 102 -21.88 14.85 -2.01
N THR A 103 -22.44 14.85 -0.80
CA THR A 103 -21.68 15.08 0.43
C THR A 103 -20.76 13.92 0.77
N VAL A 104 -21.13 12.69 0.43
CA VAL A 104 -20.26 11.50 0.55
C VAL A 104 -19.03 11.64 -0.35
N ILE A 105 -19.22 12.03 -1.61
CA ILE A 105 -18.11 12.22 -2.55
C ILE A 105 -17.17 13.33 -2.05
N ILE A 106 -17.71 14.47 -1.62
CA ILE A 106 -16.92 15.59 -1.09
C ILE A 106 -16.13 15.17 0.16
N SER A 107 -16.80 14.52 1.12
CA SER A 107 -16.17 14.05 2.37
C SER A 107 -15.08 13.01 2.10
N GLY A 108 -15.34 12.05 1.19
CA GLY A 108 -14.38 11.04 0.78
C GLY A 108 -13.15 11.63 0.08
N MET A 109 -13.34 12.55 -0.87
CA MET A 109 -12.23 13.24 -1.54
C MET A 109 -11.38 14.05 -0.56
N SER A 110 -12.02 14.80 0.34
CA SER A 110 -11.34 15.58 1.37
C SER A 110 -10.52 14.67 2.31
N THR A 111 -11.11 13.58 2.78
CA THR A 111 -10.45 12.59 3.64
C THR A 111 -9.25 11.96 2.93
N GLY A 112 -9.39 11.59 1.66
CA GLY A 112 -8.32 11.07 0.82
C GLY A 112 -7.15 12.04 0.69
N MET A 113 -7.41 13.31 0.37
CA MET A 113 -6.37 14.35 0.29
C MET A 113 -5.64 14.53 1.62
N MET A 114 -6.38 14.61 2.74
CA MET A 114 -5.80 14.76 4.08
C MET A 114 -4.95 13.55 4.50
N SER A 115 -5.32 12.34 4.08
CA SER A 115 -4.59 11.10 4.42
C SER A 115 -3.15 11.08 3.90
N THR A 116 -2.82 11.91 2.89
CA THR A 116 -1.48 11.97 2.28
C THR A 116 -0.45 12.74 3.11
N ALA A 117 -0.89 13.62 4.03
CA ALA A 117 0.00 14.55 4.73
C ALA A 117 1.04 13.81 5.59
N MET A 118 0.57 12.95 6.50
CA MET A 118 1.45 12.25 7.43
C MET A 118 2.39 11.25 6.74
N PRO A 119 1.95 10.42 5.75
CA PRO A 119 2.85 9.54 5.02
C PRO A 119 3.99 10.28 4.32
N ILE A 120 3.73 11.43 3.70
CA ILE A 120 4.77 12.24 3.04
C ILE A 120 5.77 12.80 4.05
N LEU A 121 5.30 13.30 5.21
CA LEU A 121 6.18 13.75 6.29
C LEU A 121 7.07 12.62 6.81
N VAL A 122 6.52 11.42 6.97
CA VAL A 122 7.24 10.22 7.41
C VAL A 122 8.29 9.78 6.40
N VAL A 123 7.97 9.80 5.10
CA VAL A 123 8.95 9.51 4.04
C VAL A 123 10.06 10.56 4.02
N GLY A 124 9.72 11.85 4.11
CA GLY A 124 10.71 12.93 4.16
C GLY A 124 11.66 12.80 5.37
N ALA A 125 11.11 12.51 6.54
CA ALA A 125 11.89 12.22 7.74
C ALA A 125 12.79 10.98 7.56
N ALA A 126 12.27 9.90 6.95
CA ALA A 126 13.04 8.70 6.67
C ALA A 126 14.22 8.97 5.74
N VAL A 127 14.02 9.77 4.69
CA VAL A 127 15.08 10.20 3.76
C VAL A 127 16.18 10.95 4.53
N MET A 128 15.80 11.98 5.28
CA MET A 128 16.77 12.81 6.01
C MET A 128 17.53 12.02 7.06
N VAL A 129 16.83 11.26 7.90
CA VAL A 129 17.45 10.40 8.93
C VAL A 129 18.39 9.42 8.26
N SER A 130 17.93 8.67 7.25
CA SER A 130 18.72 7.63 6.59
C SER A 130 19.97 8.18 5.92
N PHE A 131 19.88 9.37 5.32
CA PHE A 131 21.00 10.04 4.66
C PHE A 131 22.08 10.46 5.67
N TYR A 132 21.70 11.09 6.78
CA TYR A 132 22.69 11.60 7.74
C TYR A 132 23.28 10.49 8.60
N VAL A 133 22.45 9.55 9.10
CA VAL A 133 22.95 8.47 9.98
C VAL A 133 23.87 7.50 9.26
N SER A 134 23.75 7.34 7.93
CA SER A 134 24.68 6.53 7.15
C SER A 134 26.00 7.25 6.83
N GLY A 135 26.14 8.54 7.16
CA GLY A 135 27.35 9.32 6.91
C GLY A 135 27.27 10.25 5.69
N GLY A 136 26.06 10.53 5.17
CA GLY A 136 25.81 11.36 4.00
C GLY A 136 26.38 12.78 4.07
N ALA A 137 26.56 13.34 5.28
CA ALA A 137 27.20 14.64 5.48
C ALA A 137 28.68 14.64 5.03
N SER A 138 29.36 13.50 5.17
CA SER A 138 30.75 13.34 4.76
C SER A 138 30.88 12.80 3.34
N ASN A 139 29.98 11.89 2.95
CA ASN A 139 29.97 11.29 1.63
C ASN A 139 28.52 11.07 1.17
N ALA A 140 28.09 11.92 0.22
CA ALA A 140 26.73 11.89 -0.32
C ALA A 140 26.35 10.51 -0.89
N ILE A 141 27.29 9.75 -1.46
CA ILE A 141 27.03 8.42 -2.04
C ILE A 141 26.61 7.44 -0.93
N VAL A 142 27.28 7.46 0.21
CA VAL A 142 26.93 6.62 1.37
C VAL A 142 25.59 7.07 1.97
N GLY A 143 25.30 8.37 1.93
CA GLY A 143 23.99 8.94 2.24
C GLY A 143 22.87 8.35 1.38
N LEU A 144 23.05 8.37 0.06
CA LEU A 144 22.10 7.84 -0.92
C LEU A 144 21.93 6.32 -0.80
N TYR A 145 23.02 5.59 -0.52
CA TYR A 145 22.95 4.17 -0.19
C TYR A 145 22.15 3.90 1.09
N GLY A 146 22.30 4.76 2.11
CA GLY A 146 21.47 4.71 3.33
C GLY A 146 19.98 4.82 3.02
N ILE A 147 19.59 5.78 2.18
CA ILE A 147 18.19 5.92 1.73
C ILE A 147 17.71 4.66 1.00
N ALA A 148 18.53 4.08 0.12
CA ALA A 148 18.20 2.82 -0.55
C ALA A 148 17.99 1.68 0.45
N MET A 149 18.85 1.57 1.46
CA MET A 149 18.73 0.56 2.52
C MET A 149 17.51 0.80 3.43
N SER A 150 17.07 2.05 3.57
CA SER A 150 15.80 2.40 4.20
C SER A 150 14.61 1.81 3.42
N ALA A 151 14.60 1.93 2.09
CA ALA A 151 13.57 1.31 1.25
C ALA A 151 13.53 -0.23 1.44
N VAL A 152 14.70 -0.88 1.48
CA VAL A 152 14.81 -2.32 1.76
C VAL A 152 14.31 -2.64 3.18
N GLY A 153 14.59 -1.78 4.15
CA GLY A 153 14.09 -1.90 5.52
C GLY A 153 12.56 -1.84 5.59
N MET A 154 11.93 -0.90 4.88
CA MET A 154 10.47 -0.79 4.79
C MET A 154 9.82 -2.05 4.17
N LEU A 155 10.45 -2.63 3.16
CA LEU A 155 9.98 -3.83 2.45
C LEU A 155 10.47 -5.15 3.06
N SER A 156 11.26 -5.10 4.13
CA SER A 156 11.84 -6.31 4.73
C SER A 156 10.79 -7.28 5.29
N THR A 157 9.62 -6.78 5.65
CA THR A 157 8.46 -7.58 6.10
C THR A 157 7.41 -7.75 5.00
N LEU A 158 7.77 -7.52 3.73
CA LEU A 158 6.82 -7.56 2.61
C LEU A 158 6.08 -8.90 2.53
N GLY A 159 6.71 -10.03 2.84
CA GLY A 159 6.05 -11.34 2.76
C GLY A 159 4.80 -11.44 3.63
N ILE A 160 4.89 -11.01 4.90
CA ILE A 160 3.74 -11.02 5.81
C ILE A 160 2.74 -9.91 5.46
N THR A 161 3.20 -8.72 5.08
CA THR A 161 2.30 -7.62 4.70
C THR A 161 1.51 -7.95 3.42
N LEU A 162 2.15 -8.56 2.43
CA LEU A 162 1.50 -9.00 1.19
C LEU A 162 0.49 -10.12 1.46
N ALA A 163 0.79 -11.05 2.38
CA ALA A 163 -0.18 -12.06 2.81
C ALA A 163 -1.44 -11.43 3.42
N THR A 164 -1.31 -10.32 4.16
CA THR A 164 -2.46 -9.58 4.70
C THR A 164 -3.23 -8.79 3.65
N ASP A 165 -2.57 -8.36 2.58
CA ASP A 165 -3.23 -7.71 1.42
C ASP A 165 -4.04 -8.76 0.63
N ALA A 166 -3.42 -9.89 0.30
CA ALA A 166 -4.05 -11.00 -0.40
C ALA A 166 -5.22 -11.65 0.36
N TYR A 167 -5.26 -11.48 1.68
CA TYR A 167 -6.38 -11.94 2.51
C TYR A 167 -7.72 -11.27 2.13
N GLY A 168 -7.72 -9.99 1.74
CA GLY A 168 -8.95 -9.24 1.47
C GLY A 168 -9.78 -9.85 0.33
N PRO A 169 -9.22 -10.03 -0.88
CA PRO A 169 -9.93 -10.66 -1.99
C PRO A 169 -10.41 -12.09 -1.71
N VAL A 170 -9.72 -12.83 -0.83
CA VAL A 170 -10.17 -14.16 -0.40
C VAL A 170 -11.41 -14.07 0.47
N ALA A 171 -11.45 -13.11 1.41
CA ALA A 171 -12.61 -12.88 2.27
C ALA A 171 -13.84 -12.37 1.50
N ASP A 172 -13.62 -11.45 0.55
CA ASP A 172 -14.67 -10.93 -0.34
C ASP A 172 -15.31 -12.07 -1.17
N ASN A 173 -14.49 -12.88 -1.85
CA ASN A 173 -14.97 -14.04 -2.59
C ASN A 173 -15.70 -15.05 -1.71
N ALA A 174 -15.23 -15.29 -0.48
CA ALA A 174 -15.93 -16.16 0.46
C ALA A 174 -17.34 -15.62 0.80
N GLY A 175 -17.48 -14.30 0.97
CA GLY A 175 -18.78 -13.65 1.14
C GLY A 175 -19.67 -13.79 -0.09
N GLY A 176 -19.13 -13.58 -1.28
CA GLY A 176 -19.84 -13.77 -2.55
C GLY A 176 -20.37 -15.21 -2.71
N VAL A 177 -19.54 -16.21 -2.43
CA VAL A 177 -19.94 -17.62 -2.43
C VAL A 177 -21.01 -17.90 -1.37
N ALA A 178 -20.89 -17.34 -0.17
CA ALA A 178 -21.88 -17.52 0.88
C ALA A 178 -23.26 -16.99 0.49
N GLU A 179 -23.31 -15.81 -0.16
CA GLU A 179 -24.55 -15.20 -0.66
C GLU A 179 -25.15 -16.03 -1.80
N MET A 180 -24.34 -16.37 -2.82
CA MET A 180 -24.79 -17.13 -3.99
C MET A 180 -25.23 -18.57 -3.65
N ALA A 181 -24.68 -19.16 -2.59
CA ALA A 181 -25.06 -20.49 -2.11
C ALA A 181 -26.25 -20.47 -1.13
N GLY A 182 -26.81 -19.29 -0.80
CA GLY A 182 -27.94 -19.17 0.12
C GLY A 182 -27.64 -19.64 1.54
N LEU A 183 -26.38 -19.45 2.00
CA LEU A 183 -25.99 -19.86 3.34
C LEU A 183 -26.67 -18.99 4.42
N PRO A 184 -26.75 -19.47 5.68
CA PRO A 184 -27.36 -18.70 6.77
C PRO A 184 -26.71 -17.33 6.96
N LYS A 185 -27.51 -16.31 7.31
CA LYS A 185 -27.06 -14.92 7.50
C LYS A 185 -25.83 -14.77 8.40
N LYS A 186 -25.70 -15.61 9.43
CA LYS A 186 -24.52 -15.63 10.33
C LYS A 186 -23.20 -15.89 9.58
N VAL A 187 -23.22 -16.64 8.48
CA VAL A 187 -22.03 -16.86 7.63
C VAL A 187 -21.69 -15.57 6.90
N ARG A 188 -22.69 -14.89 6.32
CA ARG A 188 -22.53 -13.60 5.65
C ARG A 188 -22.01 -12.51 6.60
N GLU A 189 -22.58 -12.40 7.79
CA GLU A 189 -22.13 -11.47 8.83
C GLU A 189 -20.67 -11.69 9.22
N ARG A 190 -20.21 -12.95 9.26
CA ARG A 190 -18.80 -13.26 9.48
C ARG A 190 -17.95 -12.84 8.29
N THR A 191 -18.33 -13.19 7.06
CA THR A 191 -17.55 -12.82 5.87
C THR A 191 -17.50 -11.31 5.65
N ASP A 192 -18.55 -10.56 5.97
CA ASP A 192 -18.57 -9.09 5.89
C ASP A 192 -17.58 -8.46 6.87
N ALA A 193 -17.45 -9.02 8.08
CA ALA A 193 -16.43 -8.58 9.04
C ALA A 193 -15.01 -8.86 8.54
N LEU A 194 -14.79 -9.99 7.85
CA LEU A 194 -13.51 -10.34 7.23
C LEU A 194 -13.20 -9.48 6.00
N ASP A 195 -14.19 -9.15 5.19
CA ASP A 195 -14.04 -8.27 4.02
C ASP A 195 -13.73 -6.82 4.43
N SER A 196 -14.45 -6.29 5.42
CA SER A 196 -14.15 -4.96 5.98
C SER A 196 -12.71 -4.85 6.51
N LEU A 197 -12.21 -5.92 7.13
CA LEU A 197 -10.80 -6.04 7.49
C LEU A 197 -9.89 -6.01 6.25
N GLY A 198 -10.22 -6.81 5.24
CA GLY A 198 -9.53 -6.89 3.95
C GLY A 198 -9.38 -5.54 3.26
N ASN A 199 -10.43 -4.72 3.28
CA ASN A 199 -10.41 -3.37 2.71
C ASN A 199 -9.36 -2.46 3.38
N THR A 200 -9.20 -2.59 4.70
CA THR A 200 -8.21 -1.83 5.48
C THR A 200 -6.78 -2.35 5.22
N THR A 201 -6.60 -3.68 5.15
CA THR A 201 -5.28 -4.28 4.90
C THR A 201 -4.80 -4.05 3.47
N ALA A 202 -5.70 -4.05 2.48
CA ALA A 202 -5.40 -3.69 1.10
C ALA A 202 -4.94 -2.24 0.98
N ALA A 203 -5.61 -1.31 1.67
CA ALA A 203 -5.15 0.08 1.73
C ALA A 203 -3.76 0.19 2.39
N THR A 204 -3.54 -0.52 3.49
CA THR A 204 -2.24 -0.58 4.17
C THR A 204 -1.14 -1.09 3.24
N GLY A 205 -1.40 -2.17 2.49
CA GLY A 205 -0.49 -2.71 1.47
C GLY A 205 -0.11 -1.66 0.41
N LYS A 206 -1.10 -0.93 -0.11
CA LYS A 206 -0.87 0.20 -1.03
C LYS A 206 0.00 1.30 -0.40
N GLY A 207 -0.23 1.63 0.87
CA GLY A 207 0.58 2.61 1.61
C GLY A 207 2.05 2.20 1.69
N PHE A 208 2.34 0.94 2.02
CA PHE A 208 3.70 0.39 2.01
C PHE A 208 4.34 0.43 0.62
N ALA A 209 3.60 0.05 -0.42
CA ALA A 209 4.08 0.09 -1.80
C ALA A 209 4.46 1.51 -2.23
N ILE A 210 3.62 2.51 -1.93
CA ILE A 210 3.89 3.91 -2.28
C ILE A 210 5.07 4.47 -1.48
N GLY A 211 5.10 4.26 -0.16
CA GLY A 211 6.19 4.75 0.69
C GLY A 211 7.56 4.20 0.28
N SER A 212 7.61 2.91 -0.03
CA SER A 212 8.85 2.25 -0.49
C SER A 212 9.22 2.64 -1.92
N ALA A 213 8.25 2.85 -2.81
CA ALA A 213 8.48 3.37 -4.15
C ALA A 213 9.10 4.77 -4.10
N ALA A 214 8.65 5.65 -3.21
CA ALA A 214 9.23 6.99 -3.03
C ALA A 214 10.70 6.94 -2.59
N LEU A 215 11.02 6.11 -1.57
CA LEU A 215 12.41 5.91 -1.12
C LEU A 215 13.29 5.28 -2.21
N THR A 216 12.75 4.29 -2.93
CA THR A 216 13.46 3.60 -4.01
C THR A 216 13.70 4.52 -5.21
N ALA A 217 12.72 5.36 -5.58
CA ALA A 217 12.85 6.30 -6.68
C ALA A 217 14.01 7.27 -6.44
N LEU A 218 14.19 7.76 -5.21
CA LEU A 218 15.33 8.63 -4.87
C LEU A 218 16.67 7.91 -5.03
N ALA A 219 16.76 6.64 -4.61
CA ALA A 219 17.94 5.82 -4.82
C ALA A 219 18.23 5.57 -6.31
N LEU A 220 17.18 5.36 -7.13
CA LEU A 220 17.31 5.17 -8.57
C LEU A 220 17.73 6.46 -9.28
N ILE A 221 17.26 7.64 -8.84
CA ILE A 221 17.71 8.93 -9.37
C ILE A 221 19.20 9.14 -9.12
N ALA A 222 19.68 8.79 -7.92
CA ALA A 222 21.11 8.81 -7.60
C ALA A 222 21.91 7.87 -8.50
N ALA A 223 21.47 6.62 -8.64
CA ALA A 223 22.13 5.64 -9.51
C ALA A 223 22.13 6.10 -10.98
N TYR A 224 21.03 6.69 -11.45
CA TYR A 224 20.93 7.25 -12.80
C TYR A 224 21.92 8.39 -13.03
N ARG A 225 22.06 9.32 -12.07
CA ARG A 225 23.07 10.38 -12.11
C ARG A 225 24.47 9.80 -12.25
N ASP A 226 24.84 8.84 -11.40
CA ASP A 226 26.19 8.27 -11.38
C ASP A 226 26.50 7.54 -12.69
N GLN A 227 25.52 6.85 -13.29
CA GLN A 227 25.67 6.25 -14.62
C GLN A 227 25.90 7.30 -15.72
N ILE A 228 25.20 8.44 -15.68
CA ILE A 228 25.44 9.53 -16.65
C ILE A 228 26.87 10.06 -16.53
N VAL A 229 27.35 10.30 -15.30
CA VAL A 229 28.71 10.80 -15.06
C VAL A 229 29.76 9.80 -15.57
N LEU A 230 29.49 8.51 -15.42
CA LEU A 230 30.38 7.45 -15.89
C LEU A 230 30.43 7.34 -17.43
N ILE A 231 29.30 7.53 -18.12
CA ILE A 231 29.21 7.43 -19.59
C ILE A 231 29.68 8.72 -20.28
N ALA A 232 29.50 9.88 -19.64
CA ALA A 232 29.89 11.18 -20.17
C ALA A 232 30.81 11.95 -19.19
N PRO A 233 32.03 11.44 -18.95
CA PRO A 233 32.98 12.08 -18.04
C PRO A 233 33.29 13.51 -18.51
N GLY A 234 33.16 14.49 -17.59
CA GLY A 234 33.38 15.92 -17.88
C GLY A 234 32.11 16.73 -18.15
N ARG A 235 30.93 16.11 -18.24
CA ARG A 235 29.65 16.84 -18.12
C ARG A 235 29.18 16.83 -16.66
N ASP A 236 29.24 17.98 -16.00
CA ASP A 236 28.59 18.18 -14.71
C ASP A 236 27.07 18.13 -14.89
N PHE A 237 26.49 16.93 -14.74
CA PHE A 237 25.04 16.77 -14.72
C PHE A 237 24.52 17.15 -13.34
N LEU A 238 24.31 18.46 -13.15
CA LEU A 238 23.68 19.01 -11.96
C LEU A 238 22.16 18.90 -12.09
N PHE A 239 21.54 18.07 -11.26
CA PHE A 239 20.08 18.05 -11.05
C PHE A 239 19.64 19.30 -10.27
N SER A 240 19.77 20.47 -10.90
CA SER A 240 19.33 21.73 -10.33
C SER A 240 17.93 22.05 -10.84
N LEU A 241 17.03 22.40 -9.93
CA LEU A 241 15.71 22.95 -10.30
C LEU A 241 15.83 24.31 -11.01
N MET A 242 16.99 24.96 -10.94
CA MET A 242 17.28 26.20 -11.68
C MET A 242 17.60 25.94 -13.15
N THR A 243 17.83 24.68 -13.56
CA THR A 243 18.03 24.32 -14.96
C THR A 243 16.68 24.21 -15.65
N PRO A 244 16.37 25.02 -16.70
CA PRO A 244 15.05 25.03 -17.33
C PRO A 244 14.57 23.66 -17.81
N ALA A 245 15.47 22.84 -18.38
CA ALA A 245 15.13 21.49 -18.83
C ALA A 245 14.70 20.56 -17.67
N VAL A 246 15.35 20.68 -16.49
CA VAL A 246 14.99 19.91 -15.29
C VAL A 246 13.64 20.37 -14.76
N LEU A 247 13.42 21.68 -14.69
CA LEU A 247 12.14 22.26 -14.22
C LEU A 247 10.96 21.85 -15.10
N VAL A 248 11.12 21.90 -16.43
CA VAL A 248 10.11 21.41 -17.39
C VAL A 248 9.88 19.91 -17.18
N GLY A 249 10.94 19.11 -16.99
CA GLY A 249 10.82 17.69 -16.67
C GLY A 249 10.02 17.43 -15.39
N VAL A 250 10.19 18.24 -14.34
CA VAL A 250 9.42 18.15 -13.10
C VAL A 250 7.93 18.48 -13.32
N PHE A 251 7.61 19.53 -14.09
CA PHE A 251 6.21 19.85 -14.39
C PHE A 251 5.53 18.78 -15.24
N VAL A 252 6.20 18.26 -16.27
CA VAL A 252 5.69 17.15 -17.08
C VAL A 252 5.52 15.90 -16.21
N GLY A 253 6.52 15.56 -15.40
CA GLY A 253 6.49 14.42 -14.49
C GLY A 253 5.36 14.50 -13.46
N GLY A 254 5.12 15.67 -12.86
CA GLY A 254 4.02 15.90 -11.90
C GLY A 254 2.63 15.80 -12.53
N MET A 255 2.51 16.09 -13.82
CA MET A 255 1.26 15.96 -14.57
C MET A 255 0.95 14.51 -14.99
N LEU A 256 1.96 13.67 -15.21
CA LEU A 256 1.77 12.28 -15.67
C LEU A 256 0.82 11.44 -14.79
N PRO A 257 0.90 11.46 -13.43
CA PRO A 257 -0.05 10.73 -12.60
C PRO A 257 -1.51 11.13 -12.83
N PHE A 258 -1.79 12.41 -13.12
CA PHE A 258 -3.15 12.89 -13.40
C PHE A 258 -3.65 12.39 -14.75
N VAL A 259 -2.82 12.45 -15.80
CA VAL A 259 -3.16 11.93 -17.12
C VAL A 259 -3.39 10.42 -17.06
N PHE A 260 -2.51 9.69 -16.39
CA PHE A 260 -2.67 8.24 -16.20
C PHE A 260 -3.96 7.90 -15.43
N SER A 261 -4.25 8.65 -14.36
CA SER A 261 -5.49 8.49 -13.60
C SER A 261 -6.74 8.77 -14.45
N ALA A 262 -6.72 9.82 -15.27
CA ALA A 262 -7.83 10.15 -16.16
C ALA A 262 -8.09 9.05 -17.20
N LEU A 263 -7.03 8.52 -17.84
CA LEU A 263 -7.14 7.45 -18.82
C LEU A 263 -7.69 6.16 -18.20
N THR A 264 -7.21 5.79 -17.02
CA THR A 264 -7.68 4.59 -16.30
C THR A 264 -9.12 4.75 -15.80
N MET A 265 -9.50 5.91 -15.25
CA MET A 265 -10.88 6.20 -14.85
C MET A 265 -11.85 6.17 -16.03
N GLN A 266 -11.47 6.75 -17.18
CA GLN A 266 -12.29 6.69 -18.39
C GLN A 266 -12.45 5.26 -18.92
N ALA A 267 -11.40 4.45 -18.86
CA ALA A 267 -11.48 3.05 -19.26
C ALA A 267 -12.45 2.25 -18.38
N VAL A 268 -12.35 2.39 -17.05
CA VAL A 268 -13.28 1.77 -16.10
C VAL A 268 -14.71 2.29 -16.29
N GLY A 269 -14.88 3.60 -16.52
CA GLY A 269 -16.20 4.20 -16.74
C GLY A 269 -16.93 3.61 -17.95
N ARG A 270 -16.24 3.43 -19.08
CA ARG A 270 -16.81 2.79 -20.28
C ARG A 270 -17.21 1.33 -20.03
N ALA A 271 -16.35 0.56 -19.36
CA ALA A 271 -16.64 -0.83 -19.03
C ALA A 271 -17.84 -0.94 -18.08
N ALA A 272 -17.87 -0.11 -17.03
CA ALA A 272 -18.96 -0.09 -16.06
C ALA A 272 -20.31 0.30 -16.68
N GLU A 273 -20.34 1.28 -17.60
CA GLU A 273 -21.55 1.64 -18.35
C GLU A 273 -22.07 0.44 -19.17
N GLY A 274 -21.16 -0.27 -19.84
CA GLY A 274 -21.49 -1.51 -20.55
C GLY A 274 -22.14 -2.55 -19.64
N ILE A 275 -21.50 -2.86 -18.51
CA ILE A 275 -22.01 -3.83 -17.53
C ILE A 275 -23.39 -3.42 -17.01
N VAL A 276 -23.58 -2.15 -16.64
CA VAL A 276 -24.87 -1.64 -16.14
C VAL A 276 -25.98 -1.83 -17.17
N ASN A 277 -25.71 -1.51 -18.44
CA ASN A 277 -26.69 -1.65 -19.50
C ASN A 277 -27.02 -3.13 -19.78
N GLU A 278 -26.02 -4.03 -19.74
CA GLU A 278 -26.23 -5.47 -19.90
C GLU A 278 -27.02 -6.07 -18.74
N VAL A 279 -26.70 -5.74 -17.49
CA VAL A 279 -27.44 -6.21 -16.31
C VAL A 279 -28.90 -5.72 -16.36
N ARG A 280 -29.12 -4.45 -16.72
CA ARG A 280 -30.47 -3.91 -16.93
C ARG A 280 -31.23 -4.64 -18.05
N ARG A 281 -30.54 -4.96 -19.15
CA ARG A 281 -31.09 -5.73 -20.26
C ARG A 281 -31.53 -7.12 -19.78
N GLN A 282 -30.68 -7.84 -19.06
CA GLN A 282 -31.01 -9.17 -18.54
C GLN A 282 -32.22 -9.14 -17.60
N PHE A 283 -32.28 -8.19 -16.67
CA PHE A 283 -33.44 -8.05 -15.78
C PHE A 283 -34.74 -7.70 -16.51
N ARG A 284 -34.66 -6.95 -17.62
CA ARG A 284 -35.83 -6.58 -18.42
C ARG A 284 -36.30 -7.69 -19.34
N GLU A 285 -35.36 -8.44 -19.93
CA GLU A 285 -35.63 -9.33 -21.07
C GLU A 285 -35.70 -10.82 -20.69
N ILE A 286 -35.06 -11.26 -19.60
CA ILE A 286 -35.07 -12.67 -19.17
C ILE A 286 -36.26 -12.90 -18.21
N PRO A 287 -37.33 -13.60 -18.65
CA PRO A 287 -38.50 -13.82 -17.81
C PRO A 287 -38.15 -14.70 -16.61
N GLY A 288 -38.63 -14.33 -15.41
CA GLY A 288 -38.38 -15.11 -14.20
C GLY A 288 -37.05 -14.80 -13.50
N LEU A 289 -36.20 -13.91 -14.03
CA LEU A 289 -34.89 -13.62 -13.44
C LEU A 289 -34.99 -12.86 -12.12
N MET A 290 -35.81 -11.81 -12.06
CA MET A 290 -36.03 -11.03 -10.83
C MET A 290 -36.71 -11.86 -9.73
N GLU A 291 -37.52 -12.84 -10.13
CA GLU A 291 -38.20 -13.77 -9.24
C GLU A 291 -37.29 -14.94 -8.80
N GLY A 292 -36.04 -15.01 -9.28
CA GLY A 292 -35.09 -16.08 -8.96
C GLY A 292 -35.41 -17.43 -9.61
N LYS A 293 -36.26 -17.45 -10.65
CA LYS A 293 -36.70 -18.67 -11.36
C LYS A 293 -35.91 -18.95 -12.64
N ALA A 294 -35.18 -17.97 -13.15
CA ALA A 294 -34.28 -18.11 -14.30
C ALA A 294 -32.83 -17.83 -13.89
N LYS A 295 -31.88 -18.42 -14.62
CA LYS A 295 -30.44 -18.15 -14.43
C LYS A 295 -30.01 -16.94 -15.29
N PRO A 296 -29.20 -16.02 -14.75
CA PRO A 296 -28.61 -14.95 -15.55
C PRO A 296 -27.54 -15.49 -16.50
N ASP A 297 -27.22 -14.71 -17.52
CA ASP A 297 -26.10 -14.97 -18.43
C ASP A 297 -24.82 -14.32 -17.88
N TYR A 298 -24.08 -15.09 -17.08
CA TYR A 298 -22.81 -14.63 -16.50
C TYR A 298 -21.71 -14.42 -17.55
N ALA A 299 -21.69 -15.24 -18.61
CA ALA A 299 -20.61 -15.22 -19.60
C ALA A 299 -20.56 -13.88 -20.33
N ARG A 300 -21.73 -13.31 -20.62
CA ARG A 300 -21.83 -12.02 -21.30
C ARG A 300 -21.30 -10.85 -20.47
N CYS A 301 -21.43 -10.89 -19.14
CA CYS A 301 -20.82 -9.89 -18.27
C CYS A 301 -19.30 -10.04 -18.15
N VAL A 302 -18.76 -11.25 -18.36
CA VAL A 302 -17.31 -11.52 -18.29
C VAL A 302 -16.58 -11.14 -19.58
N ASP A 303 -17.26 -11.23 -20.73
CA ASP A 303 -16.69 -10.92 -22.06
C ASP A 303 -16.51 -9.40 -22.33
N MET A 304 -17.18 -8.55 -21.54
CA MET A 304 -17.20 -7.08 -21.69
C MET A 304 -16.07 -6.38 -20.92
#